data_AF-A0A2D0H7V7-F1
#
_entry.id   AF-A0A2D0H7V7-F1
#
_cell.length_a   1.000
_cell.length_b   1.000
_cell.length_c   1.000
_cell.angle_alpha   90.00
_cell.angle_beta   90.00
_cell.angle_gamma   90.00
#
_symmetry.space_group_name_H-M   'P 1'
#
loop_
_entity.id
_entity.type
_entity.pdbx_description
1 polymer ?
#
loop_
_entity_poly.entity_id
_entity_poly.type
_entity_poly.pdbx_seq_one_letter_code
_entity_poly.pdbx_strand_id
1 'polypeptide(L)'
;DYLGANEIMYDTSYPGNDSLRENPIEGDRKAITRLTRSQRDALVQVLVNIFNPTSQNTPPPSPNTTPSPNTSTPPQPPQRGGAELLK
;
A
#
# COMPACT_ATOMS: atom_id res chain seq x y z
N ASP A 1 5.54 11.44 0.29
CA ASP A 1 5.33 10.00 0.45
C ASP A 1 5.56 9.59 1.91
N TYR A 2 4.69 8.77 2.47
CA TYR A 2 4.79 8.26 3.84
C TYR A 2 5.95 7.27 4.03
N LEU A 3 6.41 6.65 2.93
CA LEU A 3 7.53 5.71 2.93
C LEU A 3 8.81 6.30 2.33
N GLY A 4 8.76 7.56 1.87
CA GLY A 4 9.90 8.26 1.27
C GLY A 4 10.44 7.66 -0.03
N ALA A 5 9.66 6.84 -0.73
CA ALA A 5 10.08 6.15 -1.95
C ALA A 5 9.70 6.90 -3.23
N ASN A 6 8.62 7.70 -3.20
CA ASN A 6 8.05 8.33 -4.40
C ASN A 6 8.26 9.85 -4.44
N GLU A 7 7.54 10.60 -3.59
CA GLU A 7 7.55 12.07 -3.59
C GLU A 7 7.93 12.63 -2.23
N ILE A 8 8.53 13.82 -2.23
CA ILE A 8 8.79 14.56 -0.99
C ILE A 8 7.47 15.18 -0.52
N MET A 9 7.07 14.89 0.72
CA MET A 9 5.99 15.61 1.38
C MET A 9 6.58 16.72 2.24
N TYR A 10 6.15 17.94 1.99
CA TYR A 10 6.55 19.12 2.76
C TYR A 10 5.55 19.37 3.90
N ASP A 11 6.07 19.70 5.08
CA ASP A 11 5.27 19.97 6.28
C ASP A 11 4.22 21.05 6.01
N THR A 12 4.61 22.13 5.33
CA THR A 12 3.74 23.28 5.01
C THR A 12 2.55 22.94 4.13
N SER A 13 2.61 21.85 3.37
CA SER A 13 1.54 21.40 2.47
C SER A 13 0.72 20.27 3.08
N TYR A 14 1.08 19.81 4.28
CA TYR A 14 0.46 18.65 4.89
C TYR A 14 -0.88 19.01 5.52
N PRO A 15 -1.93 18.17 5.35
CA PRO A 15 -3.23 18.42 5.94
C PRO A 15 -3.14 18.69 7.45
N GLY A 16 -3.80 19.76 7.89
CA GLY A 16 -3.79 20.18 9.29
C GLY A 16 -2.65 21.13 9.68
N ASN A 17 -1.67 21.41 8.80
CA ASN A 17 -0.58 22.36 9.10
C ASN A 17 -1.08 23.72 9.61
N ASP A 18 -2.09 24.30 8.96
CA ASP A 18 -2.57 25.65 9.28
C ASP A 18 -3.60 25.68 10.41
N SER A 19 -4.18 24.53 10.75
CA SER A 19 -5.33 24.41 11.67
C SER A 19 -4.96 23.75 13.00
N LEU A 20 -3.90 22.95 13.03
CA LEU A 20 -3.45 22.21 14.21
C LEU A 20 -2.22 22.89 14.82
N ARG A 21 -2.11 22.81 16.15
CA ARG A 21 -0.96 23.35 16.88
C ARG A 21 0.34 22.61 16.55
N GLU A 22 0.24 21.34 16.17
CA GLU A 22 1.36 20.50 15.76
C GLU A 22 0.99 19.82 14.46
N ASN A 23 1.94 19.81 13.50
CA ASN A 23 1.73 19.19 12.21
C ASN A 23 1.76 17.66 12.36
N PRO A 24 0.72 16.94 11.91
CA PRO A 24 0.63 15.49 12.13
C PRO A 24 1.59 14.65 11.27
N ILE A 25 2.31 15.26 10.32
CA ILE A 25 3.10 14.54 9.30
C ILE A 25 4.09 13.52 9.88
N GLU A 26 4.78 13.86 10.96
CA GLU A 26 5.76 12.96 11.58
C GLU A 26 5.08 11.75 12.24
N GLY A 27 3.99 12.01 12.96
CA GLY A 27 3.18 10.97 13.60
C GLY A 27 2.60 9.99 12.58
N ASP A 28 2.08 10.51 11.48
CA ASP A 28 1.48 9.70 10.43
C ASP A 28 2.55 8.87 9.68
N ARG A 29 3.71 9.45 9.35
CA ARG A 29 4.85 8.70 8.79
C ARG A 29 5.24 7.55 9.72
N LYS A 30 5.35 7.81 11.02
CA LYS A 30 5.69 6.79 12.01
C LYS A 30 4.63 5.70 12.12
N ALA A 31 3.35 6.04 12.03
CA ALA A 31 2.27 5.05 12.04
C ALA A 31 2.31 4.17 10.79
N ILE A 32 2.43 4.77 9.60
CA ILE A 32 2.40 4.04 8.31
C ILE A 32 3.65 3.18 8.11
N THR A 33 4.83 3.65 8.53
CA THR A 33 6.09 2.90 8.43
C THR A 33 6.12 1.64 9.30
N ARG A 34 5.30 1.57 10.36
CA ARG A 34 5.15 0.38 11.21
C ARG A 34 4.29 -0.72 10.58
N LEU A 35 3.56 -0.41 9.51
CA LEU A 35 2.67 -1.36 8.86
C LEU A 35 3.44 -2.29 7.91
N THR A 36 3.08 -3.57 7.94
CA THR A 36 3.50 -4.50 6.89
C THR A 36 2.86 -4.14 5.54
N ARG A 37 3.36 -4.73 4.45
CA ARG A 37 2.74 -4.53 3.13
C ARG A 37 1.26 -4.93 3.11
N SER A 38 0.91 -6.09 3.69
CA SER A 38 -0.47 -6.55 3.74
C SER A 38 -1.38 -5.64 4.56
N GLN A 39 -0.87 -5.07 5.66
CA GLN A 39 -1.61 -4.10 6.47
C GLN A 39 -1.84 -2.78 5.72
N ARG A 40 -0.86 -2.33 4.92
CA ARG A 40 -1.04 -1.16 4.05
C ARG A 40 -2.09 -1.42 2.96
N ASP A 41 -2.08 -2.60 2.34
CA ASP A 41 -3.09 -2.96 1.34
C ASP A 41 -4.50 -2.99 1.96
N ALA A 42 -4.63 -3.52 3.19
CA ALA A 42 -5.89 -3.49 3.94
C ALA A 42 -6.37 -2.05 4.24
N LEU A 43 -5.47 -1.16 4.66
CA LEU A 43 -5.78 0.24 4.89
C LEU A 43 -6.30 0.92 3.62
N VAL A 44 -5.63 0.71 2.48
CA VAL A 44 -6.06 1.27 1.19
C VAL A 44 -7.44 0.75 0.80
N GLN A 45 -7.71 -0.55 0.97
CA GLN A 45 -9.03 -1.11 0.67
C GLN A 45 -10.14 -0.48 1.51
N VAL A 46 -9.90 -0.26 2.81
CA VAL A 46 -10.87 0.43 3.69
C VAL A 46 -11.15 1.83 3.19
N LEU A 47 -10.11 2.61 2.85
CA LEU A 47 -10.27 3.97 2.32
C LEU A 47 -11.06 3.95 1.01
N VAL A 48 -10.74 3.05 0.09
CA VAL A 48 -11.48 2.89 -1.17
C VAL A 48 -12.95 2.59 -0.91
N ASN A 49 -13.27 1.69 0.01
CA ASN A 49 -14.65 1.33 0.33
C ASN A 49 -15.43 2.49 0.96
N ILE A 50 -14.79 3.34 1.76
CA ILE A 50 -15.41 4.52 2.37
C ILE A 50 -15.74 5.56 1.30
N PHE A 51 -14.82 5.83 0.39
CA PHE A 51 -14.97 6.91 -0.59
C PHE A 51 -15.61 6.46 -1.92
N ASN A 52 -15.74 5.15 -2.16
CA ASN A 52 -16.44 4.58 -3.32
C ASN A 52 -17.56 3.63 -2.84
N PRO A 53 -18.76 4.15 -2.54
CA PRO A 53 -19.87 3.36 -2.01
C PRO A 53 -20.39 2.30 -2.97
N THR A 54 -20.00 2.31 -4.25
CA THR A 54 -20.32 1.27 -5.24
C THR A 54 -19.43 0.02 -5.12
N SER A 55 -18.35 0.08 -4.33
CA SER A 55 -17.34 -0.98 -4.21
C SER A 55 -17.63 -2.01 -3.10
N GLN A 56 -18.83 -2.01 -2.53
CA GLN A 56 -19.23 -2.80 -1.34
C GLN A 56 -19.23 -4.33 -1.53
N ASN A 57 -18.76 -4.85 -2.66
CA ASN A 57 -18.74 -6.28 -2.96
C ASN A 57 -17.39 -6.96 -2.69
N THR A 58 -16.38 -6.25 -2.17
CA THR A 58 -15.07 -6.84 -1.87
C THR A 58 -14.80 -6.86 -0.36
N PRO A 59 -14.76 -8.04 0.28
CA PRO A 59 -14.40 -8.14 1.69
C PRO A 59 -12.98 -7.59 1.91
N PRO A 60 -12.73 -6.86 3.01
CA PRO A 60 -11.40 -6.35 3.31
C PRO A 60 -10.41 -7.51 3.45
N PRO A 61 -9.17 -7.37 2.95
CA PRO A 61 -8.15 -8.40 3.16
C PRO A 61 -7.90 -8.54 4.66
N SER A 62 -8.00 -9.77 5.16
CA SER A 62 -7.77 -10.06 6.58
C SER A 62 -6.33 -9.68 6.95
N PRO A 63 -6.11 -8.85 7.99
CA PRO A 63 -4.78 -8.39 8.39
C PRO A 63 -3.90 -9.51 8.99
N ASN A 64 -4.44 -10.72 9.14
CA ASN A 64 -3.78 -11.83 9.80
C ASN A 64 -3.46 -12.97 8.82
N THR A 65 -2.49 -12.77 7.92
CA THR A 65 -1.76 -13.89 7.35
C THR A 65 -0.66 -14.29 8.32
N THR A 66 -0.97 -15.22 9.22
CA THR A 66 0.04 -16.20 9.65
C THR A 66 0.66 -16.76 8.37
N PRO A 67 2.00 -16.83 8.22
CA PRO A 67 2.58 -17.52 7.08
C PRO A 67 2.12 -18.98 7.13
N SER A 68 1.17 -19.34 6.28
CA SER A 68 0.94 -20.75 5.96
C SER A 68 2.25 -21.27 5.37
N PRO A 69 2.76 -22.45 5.78
CA PRO A 69 3.93 -23.03 5.16
C PRO A 69 3.54 -23.47 3.75
N ASN A 70 3.62 -22.55 2.79
CA ASN A 70 3.48 -22.89 1.38
C ASN A 70 4.71 -23.73 1.01
N THR A 71 4.43 -24.96 0.61
CA THR A 71 5.37 -25.89 0.02
C THR A 71 6.15 -25.22 -1.11
N SER A 72 7.47 -25.36 -1.06
CA SER A 72 8.41 -24.86 -2.05
C SER A 72 8.00 -25.29 -3.46
N THR A 73 7.45 -24.37 -4.25
CA THR A 73 7.33 -24.57 -5.70
C THR A 73 8.61 -24.00 -6.32
N PRO A 74 9.35 -24.76 -7.15
CA PRO A 74 10.57 -24.26 -7.79
C PRO A 74 10.27 -23.01 -8.63
N PRO A 75 11.19 -22.04 -8.71
CA PRO A 75 11.01 -20.86 -9.54
C PRO A 75 10.91 -21.26 -11.01
N GLN A 76 9.75 -21.02 -11.61
CA GLN A 76 9.56 -21.17 -13.05
C GLN A 76 10.31 -20.04 -13.77
N PRO A 77 11.24 -20.34 -14.70
CA PRO A 77 11.93 -19.32 -15.46
C PRO A 77 10.93 -18.50 -16.31
N PRO A 78 11.19 -17.20 -16.53
CA PRO A 78 10.33 -16.36 -17.34
C PRO A 78 10.24 -16.95 -18.77
N GLN A 79 9.01 -17.08 -19.27
CA GLN A 79 8.78 -17.46 -20.66
C GLN A 79 9.44 -16.41 -21.57
N ARG A 80 10.30 -16.86 -22.49
CA ARG A 80 10.90 -16.02 -23.54
C ARG A 80 9.78 -15.27 -24.27
N GLY A 81 9.84 -13.94 -24.25
CA GLY A 81 8.92 -13.08 -24.98
C GLY A 81 9.04 -13.28 -26.49
N GLY A 82 7.91 -13.18 -27.19
CA GLY A 82 7.72 -13.50 -28.61
C GLY A 82 8.38 -12.52 -29.61
N ALA A 83 9.66 -12.20 -29.42
CA ALA A 83 10.45 -11.42 -30.37
C ALA A 83 10.69 -12.14 -31.72
N GLU A 84 10.23 -13.38 -31.86
CA GLU A 84 10.37 -14.24 -33.04
C GLU A 84 9.46 -13.80 -34.22
N LEU A 85 8.53 -12.87 -33.99
CA LEU A 85 7.59 -12.37 -35.00
C LEU A 85 8.09 -11.14 -35.79
N LEU A 86 9.33 -10.69 -35.55
CA LEU A 86 9.97 -9.63 -36.33
C LEU A 86 10.89 -10.28 -37.38
N LYS A 87 10.39 -10.46 -38.60
CA LYS A 87 11.19 -10.83 -39.76
C LYS A 87 10.79 -10.01 -40.99
#